data_AF-A0A4V0I6Y7-F1
#
_entry.id   AF-A0A4V0I6Y7-F1
#
_cell.length_a   1.000
_cell.length_b   1.000
_cell.length_c   1.000
_cell.angle_alpha   90.00
_cell.angle_beta   90.00
_cell.angle_gamma   90.00
#
_symmetry.space_group_name_H-M   'P 1'
#
loop_
_entity.id
_entity.type
_entity.pdbx_description
1 polymer ?
#
loop_
_entity_poly.entity_id
_entity_poly.type
_entity_poly.pdbx_seq_one_letter_code
_entity_poly.pdbx_strand_id
1 'polypeptide(L)'
;MDEQLVALFNRHVGTAFDRQLRFEGFLAKRDAGEEWEYDHETATLAFGTLKFEAPLVGSHAHNNHSWLWAWSNKHIKLTLTNRALGDAVRATWHHLSIHALGGPGFALEPVLGDVLTESAVHIFGVILTRELGYDAYYVTPYEGGEGLVLIRDERLKFTEKHPLVRIVTMFPLLPRGMPVPDHKAALTAYARDYGLTVTEQDGTLKITDGKDELTATFDGMGRVATLEGIAVPEPEPPAKPAKKKAPVKKKSAAKKMPAAKKAKTAAKPMPAAKKPAKPAAKKAKVAAKPVAAKKPAAKAAGAKKPVKKKPAGKK
;
A
#
# COMPACT_ATOMS: atom_id res chain seq x y z
N MET A 1 -7.12 -21.52 -3.68
CA MET A 1 -7.12 -20.07 -3.37
C MET A 1 -8.49 -19.71 -2.82
N ASP A 2 -8.53 -19.08 -1.66
CA ASP A 2 -9.74 -18.65 -0.96
C ASP A 2 -10.31 -17.37 -1.60
N GLU A 3 -11.50 -17.46 -2.19
CA GLU A 3 -12.11 -16.34 -2.93
C GLU A 3 -12.43 -15.14 -2.05
N GLN A 4 -12.79 -15.37 -0.78
CA GLN A 4 -13.12 -14.31 0.15
C GLN A 4 -11.86 -13.51 0.52
N LEU A 5 -10.74 -14.20 0.70
CA LEU A 5 -9.46 -13.56 0.95
C LEU A 5 -9.01 -12.71 -0.24
N VAL A 6 -9.19 -13.20 -1.48
CA VAL A 6 -8.89 -12.45 -2.70
C VAL A 6 -9.78 -11.21 -2.82
N ALA A 7 -11.07 -11.33 -2.54
CA ALA A 7 -12.00 -10.20 -2.54
C ALA A 7 -11.61 -9.12 -1.51
N LEU A 8 -11.18 -9.52 -0.32
CA LEU A 8 -10.67 -8.61 0.72
C LEU A 8 -9.37 -7.93 0.30
N PHE A 9 -8.45 -8.68 -0.30
CA PHE A 9 -7.23 -8.11 -0.82
C PHE A 9 -7.53 -7.06 -1.90
N ASN A 10 -8.37 -7.39 -2.90
CA ASN A 10 -8.79 -6.45 -3.94
C ASN A 10 -9.47 -5.21 -3.33
N ARG A 11 -10.29 -5.36 -2.28
CA ARG A 11 -10.93 -4.24 -1.58
C ARG A 11 -9.93 -3.23 -1.03
N HIS A 12 -8.74 -3.66 -0.64
CA HIS A 12 -7.82 -2.87 0.17
C HIS A 12 -6.52 -2.48 -0.53
N VAL A 13 -6.14 -3.22 -1.58
CA VAL A 13 -4.82 -3.14 -2.19
C VAL A 13 -4.47 -1.73 -2.69
N GLY A 14 -5.41 -1.00 -3.30
CA GLY A 14 -5.17 0.37 -3.77
C GLY A 14 -4.85 1.34 -2.64
N THR A 15 -5.69 1.36 -1.59
CA THR A 15 -5.49 2.25 -0.43
C THR A 15 -4.25 1.89 0.36
N ALA A 16 -4.01 0.60 0.58
CA ALA A 16 -2.84 0.13 1.32
C ALA A 16 -1.54 0.43 0.56
N PHE A 17 -1.52 0.27 -0.76
CA PHE A 17 -0.38 0.65 -1.59
C PHE A 17 -0.11 2.16 -1.54
N ASP A 18 -1.15 3.00 -1.64
CA ASP A 18 -0.97 4.46 -1.51
C ASP A 18 -0.38 4.84 -0.14
N ARG A 19 -0.85 4.19 0.93
CA ARG A 19 -0.30 4.38 2.28
C ARG A 19 1.16 3.95 2.38
N GLN A 20 1.56 2.86 1.71
CA GLN A 20 2.96 2.44 1.65
C GLN A 20 3.86 3.47 0.96
N LEU A 21 3.44 4.00 -0.18
CA LEU A 21 4.19 5.07 -0.87
C LEU A 21 4.28 6.35 -0.02
N ARG A 22 3.25 6.65 0.78
CA ARG A 22 3.29 7.77 1.73
C ARG A 22 4.25 7.50 2.89
N PHE A 23 4.29 6.27 3.39
CA PHE A 23 5.24 5.87 4.43
C PHE A 23 6.68 5.96 3.91
N GLU A 24 6.96 5.43 2.73
CA GLU A 24 8.26 5.57 2.05
C GLU A 24 8.64 7.04 1.86
N GLY A 25 7.72 7.85 1.32
CA GLY A 25 7.94 9.29 1.15
C GLY A 25 8.13 10.03 2.48
N PHE A 26 7.53 9.57 3.57
CA PHE A 26 7.76 10.11 4.91
C PHE A 26 9.17 9.79 5.41
N LEU A 27 9.62 8.54 5.27
CA LEU A 27 10.98 8.12 5.65
C LEU A 27 12.03 8.92 4.87
N ALA A 28 11.86 9.07 3.55
CA ALA A 28 12.75 9.85 2.70
C ALA A 28 12.82 11.32 3.12
N LYS A 29 11.68 11.97 3.41
CA LYS A 29 11.63 13.37 3.88
C LYS A 29 12.30 13.58 5.24
N ARG A 30 12.38 12.54 6.06
CA ARG A 30 12.98 12.59 7.40
C ARG A 30 14.43 12.15 7.43
N ASP A 31 15.01 11.82 6.28
CA ASP A 31 16.39 11.31 6.17
C ASP A 31 16.62 10.14 7.14
N ALA A 32 15.65 9.21 7.17
CA ALA A 32 15.59 8.13 8.15
C ALA A 32 16.74 7.10 7.99
N GLY A 33 17.41 7.11 6.83
CA GLY A 33 18.34 6.07 6.41
C GLY A 33 17.62 4.79 5.94
N GLU A 34 18.37 3.89 5.32
CA GLU A 34 17.87 2.60 4.83
C GLU A 34 18.01 1.47 5.87
N GLU A 35 18.87 1.68 6.88
CA GLU A 35 19.08 0.72 7.97
C GLU A 35 17.88 0.75 8.93
N TRP A 36 17.18 -0.38 9.03
CA TRP A 36 16.10 -0.61 9.97
C TRP A 36 16.54 -1.52 11.11
N GLU A 37 15.94 -1.33 12.28
CA GLU A 37 16.12 -2.19 13.44
C GLU A 37 14.76 -2.52 14.04
N TYR A 38 14.56 -3.76 14.47
CA TYR A 38 13.35 -4.19 15.16
C TYR A 38 13.67 -4.69 16.56
N ASP A 39 12.98 -4.12 17.56
CA ASP A 39 13.07 -4.54 18.95
C ASP A 39 11.82 -5.35 19.33
N HIS A 40 12.01 -6.65 19.54
CA HIS A 40 10.95 -7.57 19.94
C HIS A 40 10.42 -7.33 21.36
N GLU A 41 11.24 -6.78 22.27
CA GLU A 41 10.86 -6.54 23.66
C GLU A 41 9.98 -5.32 23.82
N THR A 42 10.05 -4.38 22.86
CA THR A 42 9.22 -3.17 22.87
C THR A 42 8.25 -3.07 21.70
N ALA A 43 8.29 -4.02 20.75
CA ALA A 43 7.55 -3.98 19.50
C ALA A 43 7.81 -2.68 18.71
N THR A 44 9.07 -2.25 18.66
CA THR A 44 9.47 -0.98 18.03
C THR A 44 10.22 -1.24 16.74
N LEU A 45 9.77 -0.62 15.65
CA LEU A 45 10.53 -0.51 14.41
C LEU A 45 11.24 0.84 14.38
N ALA A 46 12.54 0.84 14.12
CA ALA A 46 13.36 2.04 14.07
C ALA A 46 14.07 2.19 12.72
N PHE A 47 14.18 3.44 12.27
CA PHE A 47 15.02 3.88 11.15
C PHE A 47 15.88 5.04 11.64
N GLY A 48 17.13 4.73 12.00
CA GLY A 48 18.02 5.66 12.70
C GLY A 48 17.40 6.19 14.00
N THR A 49 17.01 7.47 14.02
CA THR A 49 16.37 8.10 15.20
C THR A 49 14.85 8.05 15.19
N LEU A 50 14.24 7.69 14.06
CA LEU A 50 12.80 7.56 13.96
C LEU A 50 12.38 6.21 14.53
N LYS A 51 11.33 6.23 15.34
CA LYS A 51 10.76 5.04 15.97
C LYS A 51 9.26 5.02 15.73
N PHE A 52 8.74 3.81 15.59
CA PHE A 52 7.33 3.51 15.38
C PHE A 52 6.91 2.37 16.30
N GLU A 53 5.72 2.47 16.88
CA GLU A 53 5.04 1.32 17.44
C GLU A 53 4.67 0.39 16.28
N ALA A 54 5.22 -0.81 16.30
CA ALA A 54 5.16 -1.75 15.19
C ALA A 54 4.98 -3.20 15.68
N PRO A 55 3.80 -3.57 16.20
CA PRO A 55 3.54 -4.95 16.60
C PRO A 55 3.71 -5.93 15.44
N LEU A 56 4.37 -7.05 15.75
CA LEU A 56 4.66 -8.17 14.86
C LEU A 56 3.40 -9.02 14.68
N VAL A 57 3.03 -9.22 13.42
CA VAL A 57 1.90 -10.05 13.02
C VAL A 57 2.31 -11.52 12.97
N GLY A 58 3.38 -11.81 12.25
CA GLY A 58 3.80 -13.16 11.89
C GLY A 58 4.87 -13.11 10.81
N SER A 59 5.19 -14.27 10.25
CA SER A 59 6.24 -14.41 9.25
C SER A 59 5.92 -15.46 8.20
N HIS A 60 6.37 -15.19 6.97
CA HIS A 60 6.42 -16.12 5.85
C HIS A 60 7.80 -16.81 5.83
N ALA A 61 7.83 -18.13 5.80
CA ALA A 61 9.03 -18.92 5.59
C ALA A 61 9.11 -19.37 4.11
N HIS A 62 10.21 -19.04 3.43
CA HIS A 62 10.35 -19.26 1.98
C HIS A 62 10.65 -20.72 1.63
N ASN A 63 11.21 -21.49 2.57
CA ASN A 63 11.63 -22.87 2.30
C ASN A 63 10.46 -23.85 2.10
N ASN A 64 9.28 -23.53 2.62
CA ASN A 64 8.11 -24.39 2.59
C ASN A 64 6.79 -23.63 2.41
N HIS A 65 6.87 -22.35 2.03
CA HIS A 65 5.72 -21.45 1.86
C HIS A 65 4.72 -21.53 3.01
N SER A 66 5.22 -21.47 4.24
CA SER A 66 4.37 -21.50 5.43
C SER A 66 4.30 -20.13 6.11
N TRP A 67 3.15 -19.86 6.71
CA TRP A 67 2.95 -18.73 7.59
C TRP A 67 2.95 -19.20 9.05
N LEU A 68 3.61 -18.45 9.92
CA LEU A 68 3.54 -18.62 11.37
C LEU A 68 3.13 -17.29 12.01
N TRP A 69 2.06 -17.31 12.80
CA TRP A 69 1.68 -16.12 13.57
C TRP A 69 2.64 -15.86 14.73
N ALA A 70 2.92 -14.59 15.01
CA ALA A 70 3.85 -14.19 16.07
C ALA A 70 3.46 -14.78 17.43
N TRP A 71 2.16 -14.75 17.77
CA TRP A 71 1.64 -15.28 19.05
C TRP A 71 1.70 -16.80 19.17
N SER A 72 1.97 -17.51 18.09
CA SER A 72 2.17 -18.96 18.10
C SER A 72 3.64 -19.34 18.16
N ASN A 73 4.56 -18.39 18.01
CA ASN A 73 5.98 -18.64 18.07
C ASN A 73 6.49 -18.65 19.53
N LYS A 74 6.79 -19.84 20.04
CA LYS A 74 7.28 -20.06 21.41
C LYS A 74 8.68 -19.50 21.67
N HIS A 75 9.42 -19.14 20.63
CA HIS A 75 10.79 -18.64 20.74
C HIS A 75 10.88 -17.12 20.88
N ILE A 76 9.76 -16.41 20.72
CA ILE A 76 9.72 -14.94 20.82
C ILE A 76 8.94 -14.57 22.08
N LYS A 77 9.53 -13.70 22.90
CA LYS A 77 8.81 -13.07 24.02
C LYS A 77 8.01 -11.89 23.49
N LEU A 78 6.69 -12.03 23.47
CA LEU A 78 5.81 -10.98 22.98
C LEU A 78 5.39 -10.00 24.08
N THR A 79 5.41 -8.73 23.70
CA THR A 79 4.83 -7.59 24.44
C THR A 79 3.31 -7.69 24.58
N LEU A 80 2.73 -6.87 25.46
CA LEU A 80 1.27 -6.74 25.56
C LEU A 80 0.64 -6.26 24.24
N THR A 81 1.26 -5.31 23.55
CA THR A 81 0.81 -4.82 22.24
C THR A 81 0.73 -5.94 21.21
N ASN A 82 1.75 -6.81 21.15
CA ASN A 82 1.75 -7.96 20.24
C ASN A 82 0.63 -8.96 20.56
N ARG A 83 0.35 -9.21 21.85
CA ARG A 83 -0.75 -10.10 22.25
C ARG A 83 -2.11 -9.52 21.89
N ALA A 84 -2.33 -8.23 22.17
CA ALA A 84 -3.56 -7.53 21.81
C ALA A 84 -3.78 -7.51 20.29
N LEU A 85 -2.72 -7.34 19.49
CA LEU A 85 -2.79 -7.49 18.04
C LEU A 85 -3.21 -8.92 17.65
N GLY A 86 -2.60 -9.95 18.25
CA GLY A 86 -2.96 -11.34 17.96
C GLY A 86 -4.43 -11.67 18.28
N ASP A 87 -4.98 -11.12 19.36
CA ASP A 87 -6.40 -11.24 19.69
C ASP A 87 -7.28 -10.55 18.63
N ALA A 88 -6.91 -9.34 18.22
CA ALA A 88 -7.63 -8.60 17.20
C ALA A 88 -7.61 -9.31 15.84
N VAL A 89 -6.44 -9.80 15.40
CA VAL A 89 -6.29 -10.53 14.14
C VAL A 89 -7.16 -11.80 14.13
N ARG A 90 -7.15 -12.58 15.21
CA ARG A 90 -8.01 -13.77 15.33
C ARG A 90 -9.50 -13.42 15.27
N ALA A 91 -9.91 -12.36 15.98
CA ALA A 91 -11.28 -11.87 15.95
C ALA A 91 -11.70 -11.41 14.53
N THR A 92 -10.81 -10.71 13.82
CA THR A 92 -11.03 -10.29 12.43
C THR A 92 -11.23 -11.48 11.50
N TRP A 93 -10.36 -12.50 11.53
CA TRP A 93 -10.53 -13.67 10.67
C TRP A 93 -11.78 -14.47 11.00
N HIS A 94 -12.14 -14.57 12.27
CA HIS A 94 -13.39 -15.20 12.69
C HIS A 94 -14.62 -14.42 12.18
N HIS A 95 -14.63 -13.09 12.34
CA HIS A 95 -15.73 -12.24 11.86
C HIS A 95 -15.87 -12.32 10.33
N LEU A 96 -14.75 -12.45 9.63
CA LEU A 96 -14.72 -12.64 8.19
C LEU A 96 -14.94 -14.11 7.78
N SER A 97 -15.16 -15.05 8.70
CA SER A 97 -15.38 -16.47 8.38
C SER A 97 -14.21 -17.16 7.61
N ILE A 98 -12.99 -16.63 7.69
CA ILE A 98 -11.79 -17.20 7.03
C ILE A 98 -11.04 -18.09 8.01
N HIS A 99 -11.65 -19.23 8.36
CA HIS A 99 -11.15 -20.08 9.44
C HIS A 99 -9.78 -20.71 9.17
N ALA A 100 -9.38 -20.87 7.89
CA ALA A 100 -8.07 -21.39 7.51
C ALA A 100 -6.90 -20.59 8.11
N LEU A 101 -7.11 -19.29 8.36
CA LEU A 101 -6.11 -18.39 8.95
C LEU A 101 -6.06 -18.44 10.49
N GLY A 102 -6.99 -19.16 11.14
CA GLY A 102 -7.08 -19.25 12.60
C GLY A 102 -6.09 -20.21 13.26
N GLY A 103 -5.44 -21.08 12.48
CA GLY A 103 -4.42 -22.01 12.97
C GLY A 103 -3.13 -21.30 13.41
N PRO A 104 -2.27 -21.92 14.24
CA PRO A 104 -1.04 -21.30 14.72
C PRO A 104 -0.05 -20.99 13.59
N GLY A 105 -0.01 -21.86 12.60
CA GLY A 105 0.68 -21.70 11.32
C GLY A 105 0.08 -22.64 10.29
N PHE A 106 0.28 -22.34 9.01
CA PHE A 106 -0.38 -23.05 7.90
C PHE A 106 0.43 -22.90 6.60
N ALA A 107 0.18 -23.79 5.64
CA ALA A 107 0.72 -23.67 4.28
C ALA A 107 -0.04 -22.58 3.51
N LEU A 108 0.69 -21.72 2.80
CA LEU A 108 0.14 -20.57 2.08
C LEU A 108 -0.53 -20.98 0.76
N GLU A 109 0.06 -21.92 0.01
CA GLU A 109 -0.39 -22.23 -1.35
C GLU A 109 -1.89 -22.62 -1.46
N PRO A 110 -2.47 -23.48 -0.60
CA PRO A 110 -3.90 -23.78 -0.73
C PRO A 110 -4.79 -22.54 -0.51
N VAL A 111 -4.34 -21.63 0.35
CA VAL A 111 -5.07 -20.43 0.80
C VAL A 111 -4.91 -19.28 -0.20
N LEU A 112 -3.68 -18.94 -0.56
CA LEU A 112 -3.34 -17.82 -1.44
C LEU A 112 -3.16 -18.22 -2.90
N GLY A 113 -3.03 -19.50 -3.22
CA GLY A 113 -2.65 -19.98 -4.54
C GLY A 113 -1.25 -19.55 -4.97
N ASP A 114 -0.83 -20.06 -6.12
CA ASP A 114 0.55 -19.96 -6.60
C ASP A 114 0.99 -18.51 -6.83
N VAL A 115 0.07 -17.67 -7.32
CA VAL A 115 0.36 -16.28 -7.71
C VAL A 115 0.58 -15.37 -6.49
N LEU A 116 -0.19 -15.55 -5.42
CA LEU A 116 -0.16 -14.63 -4.27
C LEU A 116 0.73 -15.12 -3.13
N THR A 117 1.12 -16.40 -3.13
CA THR A 117 1.94 -17.01 -2.07
C THR A 117 3.28 -16.29 -1.89
N GLU A 118 3.96 -15.94 -2.98
CA GLU A 118 5.23 -15.21 -2.94
C GLU A 118 5.11 -13.82 -2.30
N SER A 119 3.90 -13.23 -2.34
CA SER A 119 3.62 -11.90 -1.79
C SER A 119 2.86 -11.97 -0.47
N ALA A 120 2.81 -13.12 0.22
CA ALA A 120 1.94 -13.33 1.38
C ALA A 120 2.06 -12.26 2.48
N VAL A 121 3.28 -11.79 2.78
CA VAL A 121 3.51 -10.69 3.74
C VAL A 121 2.79 -9.41 3.32
N HIS A 122 2.81 -9.09 2.02
CA HIS A 122 2.11 -7.93 1.46
C HIS A 122 0.61 -8.14 1.45
N ILE A 123 0.11 -9.34 1.11
CA ILE A 123 -1.32 -9.63 1.13
C ILE A 123 -1.90 -9.45 2.54
N PHE A 124 -1.27 -10.05 3.54
CA PHE A 124 -1.70 -9.90 4.93
C PHE A 124 -1.50 -8.48 5.44
N GLY A 125 -0.41 -7.80 5.07
CA GLY A 125 -0.19 -6.40 5.40
C GLY A 125 -1.30 -5.50 4.84
N VAL A 126 -1.67 -5.67 3.58
CA VAL A 126 -2.75 -4.93 2.92
C VAL A 126 -4.08 -5.12 3.64
N ILE A 127 -4.46 -6.37 3.92
CA ILE A 127 -5.75 -6.67 4.55
C ILE A 127 -5.77 -6.17 5.99
N LEU A 128 -4.79 -6.58 6.81
CA LEU A 128 -4.79 -6.31 8.24
C LEU A 128 -4.61 -4.84 8.56
N THR A 129 -3.82 -4.09 7.78
CA THR A 129 -3.72 -2.65 8.01
C THR A 129 -5.06 -1.95 7.85
N ARG A 130 -5.88 -2.38 6.88
CA ARG A 130 -7.19 -1.78 6.64
C ARG A 130 -8.25 -2.28 7.61
N GLU A 131 -8.34 -3.58 7.86
CA GLU A 131 -9.29 -4.16 8.83
C GLU A 131 -9.07 -3.66 10.26
N LEU A 132 -7.81 -3.44 10.66
CA LEU A 132 -7.46 -3.07 12.04
C LEU A 132 -7.12 -1.58 12.20
N GLY A 133 -7.28 -0.78 11.14
CA GLY A 133 -7.05 0.67 11.19
C GLY A 133 -5.60 1.07 11.50
N TYR A 134 -4.61 0.31 11.01
CA TYR A 134 -3.21 0.71 11.02
C TYR A 134 -2.90 1.62 9.83
N ASP A 135 -1.85 2.42 9.96
CA ASP A 135 -1.51 3.46 8.99
C ASP A 135 -0.60 2.92 7.89
N ALA A 136 0.29 1.98 8.21
CA ALA A 136 1.14 1.26 7.25
C ALA A 136 1.52 -0.13 7.78
N TYR A 137 2.28 -0.88 7.00
CA TYR A 137 2.97 -2.11 7.41
C TYR A 137 4.43 -2.06 6.94
N TYR A 138 5.30 -2.89 7.52
CA TYR A 138 6.66 -3.05 7.03
C TYR A 138 7.05 -4.51 7.00
N VAL A 139 7.86 -4.87 6.01
CA VAL A 139 8.39 -6.22 5.84
C VAL A 139 9.78 -6.26 6.46
N THR A 140 9.98 -7.15 7.43
CA THR A 140 11.25 -7.33 8.14
C THR A 140 11.96 -8.58 7.61
N PRO A 141 12.82 -8.46 6.59
CA PRO A 141 13.50 -9.61 6.01
C PRO A 141 14.46 -10.26 7.01
N TYR A 142 14.56 -11.59 6.95
CA TYR A 142 15.54 -12.38 7.70
C TYR A 142 16.03 -13.57 6.87
N GLU A 143 16.98 -14.35 7.40
CA GLU A 143 17.48 -15.52 6.69
C GLU A 143 16.38 -16.58 6.52
N GLY A 144 15.96 -16.81 5.28
CA GLY A 144 14.98 -17.83 4.94
C GLY A 144 13.51 -17.38 4.99
N GLY A 145 13.24 -16.09 5.19
CA GLY A 145 11.88 -15.59 5.18
C GLY A 145 11.74 -14.10 5.49
N GLU A 146 10.49 -13.70 5.73
CA GLU A 146 10.12 -12.30 5.95
C GLU A 146 9.08 -12.19 7.07
N GLY A 147 9.30 -11.23 7.97
CA GLY A 147 8.34 -10.86 9.00
C GLY A 147 7.42 -9.75 8.54
N LEU A 148 6.24 -9.64 9.16
CA LEU A 148 5.29 -8.57 8.93
C LEU A 148 5.02 -7.83 10.24
N VAL A 149 5.22 -6.52 10.23
CA VAL A 149 4.83 -5.62 11.33
C VAL A 149 3.80 -4.60 10.84
N LEU A 150 2.84 -4.23 11.69
CA LEU A 150 1.88 -3.17 11.39
C LEU A 150 2.27 -1.88 12.09
N ILE A 151 2.24 -0.75 11.40
CA ILE A 151 2.66 0.55 11.91
C ILE A 151 1.43 1.41 12.19
N ARG A 152 1.34 1.93 13.41
CA ARG A 152 0.36 2.95 13.79
C ARG A 152 1.09 4.21 14.18
N ASP A 153 0.81 5.30 13.48
CA ASP A 153 1.46 6.57 13.71
C ASP A 153 0.62 7.73 13.17
N GLU A 154 0.33 8.71 14.04
CA GLU A 154 -0.47 9.88 13.66
C GLU A 154 0.16 10.70 12.53
N ARG A 155 1.49 10.67 12.39
CA ARG A 155 2.23 11.37 11.34
C ARG A 155 1.99 10.77 9.95
N LEU A 156 1.45 9.55 9.90
CA LEU A 156 1.13 8.81 8.67
C LEU A 156 -0.36 8.86 8.33
N LYS A 157 -1.17 9.66 9.05
CA LYS A 157 -2.61 9.71 8.83
C LYS A 157 -2.95 10.08 7.38
N PHE A 158 -3.84 9.26 6.83
CA PHE A 158 -4.25 9.32 5.45
C PHE A 158 -5.23 10.47 5.22
N THR A 159 -4.74 11.56 4.61
CA THR A 159 -5.56 12.68 4.15
C THR A 159 -5.09 13.09 2.75
N GLU A 160 -6.04 13.30 1.84
CA GLU A 160 -5.76 13.74 0.47
C GLU A 160 -6.73 14.84 0.08
N LYS A 161 -6.21 15.95 -0.44
CA LYS A 161 -7.00 17.11 -0.86
C LYS A 161 -7.51 16.95 -2.29
N HIS A 162 -6.78 16.22 -3.12
CA HIS A 162 -7.07 16.03 -4.53
C HIS A 162 -7.15 14.52 -4.85
N PRO A 163 -8.18 13.81 -4.36
CA PRO A 163 -8.25 12.36 -4.44
C PRO A 163 -8.27 11.85 -5.88
N LEU A 164 -8.96 12.53 -6.81
CA LEU A 164 -8.94 12.15 -8.23
C LEU A 164 -7.53 12.23 -8.82
N VAL A 165 -6.81 13.34 -8.61
CA VAL A 165 -5.41 13.49 -9.06
C VAL A 165 -4.51 12.41 -8.44
N ARG A 166 -4.75 12.05 -7.17
CA ARG A 166 -4.01 10.97 -6.51
C ARG A 166 -4.31 9.61 -7.11
N ILE A 167 -5.57 9.31 -7.44
CA ILE A 167 -5.96 8.02 -8.05
C ILE A 167 -5.32 7.88 -9.43
N VAL A 168 -5.46 8.88 -10.31
CA VAL A 168 -4.92 8.82 -11.68
C VAL A 168 -3.39 8.70 -11.72
N THR A 169 -2.70 9.22 -10.70
CA THR A 169 -1.24 9.14 -10.60
C THR A 169 -0.76 7.85 -9.94
N MET A 170 -1.44 7.37 -8.89
CA MET A 170 -0.95 6.25 -8.08
C MET A 170 -1.47 4.89 -8.56
N PHE A 171 -2.72 4.80 -9.00
CA PHE A 171 -3.31 3.51 -9.37
C PHE A 171 -2.55 2.83 -10.53
N PRO A 172 -2.05 3.53 -11.57
CA PRO A 172 -1.24 2.90 -12.61
C PRO A 172 0.09 2.31 -12.12
N LEU A 173 0.60 2.74 -10.96
CA LEU A 173 1.82 2.20 -10.35
C LEU A 173 1.55 0.91 -9.58
N LEU A 174 0.33 0.72 -9.08
CA LEU A 174 -0.02 -0.40 -8.21
C LEU A 174 0.27 -1.77 -8.85
N PRO A 175 -0.18 -2.09 -10.08
CA PRO A 175 0.08 -3.39 -10.70
C PRO A 175 1.56 -3.68 -10.98
N ARG A 176 2.44 -2.66 -10.89
CA ARG A 176 3.90 -2.84 -11.01
C ARG A 176 4.53 -3.23 -9.68
N GLY A 177 3.92 -2.85 -8.57
CA GLY A 177 4.42 -3.09 -7.22
C GLY A 177 3.79 -4.30 -6.52
N MET A 178 2.56 -4.68 -6.88
CA MET A 178 1.87 -5.83 -6.30
C MET A 178 1.00 -6.55 -7.34
N PRO A 179 0.79 -7.88 -7.21
CA PRO A 179 -0.19 -8.58 -8.02
C PRO A 179 -1.59 -8.04 -7.70
N VAL A 180 -2.39 -7.72 -8.72
CA VAL A 180 -3.78 -7.27 -8.58
C VAL A 180 -4.69 -8.19 -9.38
N PRO A 181 -5.33 -9.19 -8.75
CA PRO A 181 -6.19 -10.14 -9.45
C PRO A 181 -7.38 -9.48 -10.16
N ASP A 182 -8.00 -8.46 -9.55
CA ASP A 182 -9.13 -7.74 -10.13
C ASP A 182 -8.89 -6.22 -10.04
N HIS A 183 -8.45 -5.64 -11.15
CA HIS A 183 -8.17 -4.20 -11.22
C HIS A 183 -9.43 -3.35 -11.05
N LYS A 184 -10.58 -3.83 -11.52
CA LYS A 184 -11.83 -3.08 -11.47
C LYS A 184 -12.36 -3.00 -10.05
N ALA A 185 -12.37 -4.13 -9.33
CA ALA A 185 -12.70 -4.17 -7.92
C ALA A 185 -11.74 -3.31 -7.09
N ALA A 186 -10.43 -3.42 -7.36
CA ALA A 186 -9.42 -2.63 -6.66
C ALA A 186 -9.57 -1.12 -6.88
N LEU A 187 -9.78 -0.67 -8.12
CA LEU A 187 -9.99 0.74 -8.42
C LEU A 187 -11.28 1.27 -7.79
N THR A 188 -12.36 0.49 -7.86
CA THR A 188 -13.65 0.85 -7.27
C THR A 188 -13.53 1.06 -5.77
N ALA A 189 -12.89 0.10 -5.08
CA ALA A 189 -12.73 0.16 -3.64
C ALA A 189 -11.80 1.30 -3.21
N TYR A 190 -10.70 1.52 -3.95
CA TYR A 190 -9.76 2.61 -3.70
C TYR A 190 -10.42 3.99 -3.84
N ALA A 191 -11.23 4.20 -4.88
CA ALA A 191 -11.98 5.44 -5.06
C ALA A 191 -13.02 5.66 -3.94
N ARG A 192 -13.74 4.60 -3.54
CA ARG A 192 -14.69 4.67 -2.43
C ARG A 192 -14.02 4.95 -1.08
N ASP A 193 -12.80 4.48 -0.87
CA ASP A 193 -12.02 4.78 0.35
C ASP A 193 -11.66 6.28 0.47
N TYR A 194 -11.62 7.02 -0.64
CA TYR A 194 -11.55 8.48 -0.65
C TYR A 194 -12.91 9.17 -0.51
N GLY A 195 -14.01 8.42 -0.39
CA GLY A 195 -15.36 8.96 -0.34
C GLY A 195 -15.91 9.38 -1.70
N LEU A 196 -15.33 8.91 -2.81
CA LEU A 196 -15.78 9.24 -4.15
C LEU A 196 -16.95 8.36 -4.58
N THR A 197 -17.77 8.90 -5.48
CA THR A 197 -18.84 8.14 -6.11
C THR A 197 -18.28 7.39 -7.31
N VAL A 198 -18.58 6.10 -7.41
CA VAL A 198 -18.17 5.24 -8.53
C VAL A 198 -19.42 4.66 -9.18
N THR A 199 -19.59 4.92 -10.47
CA THR A 199 -20.66 4.35 -11.30
C THR A 199 -20.04 3.55 -12.45
N GLU A 200 -20.73 2.51 -12.87
CA GLU A 200 -20.34 1.71 -14.02
C GLU A 200 -21.36 1.91 -15.14
N GLN A 201 -20.85 2.18 -16.34
CA GLN A 201 -21.67 2.32 -17.53
C GLN A 201 -20.92 1.77 -18.74
N ASP A 202 -21.55 0.88 -19.50
CA ASP A 202 -21.01 0.34 -20.76
C ASP A 202 -19.58 -0.22 -20.64
N GLY A 203 -19.29 -0.94 -19.54
CA GLY A 203 -17.97 -1.52 -19.27
C GLY A 203 -16.88 -0.51 -18.85
N THR A 204 -17.26 0.74 -18.63
CA THR A 204 -16.40 1.83 -18.19
C THR A 204 -16.74 2.22 -16.75
N LEU A 205 -15.74 2.52 -15.93
CA LEU A 205 -15.95 3.10 -14.61
C LEU A 205 -15.84 4.62 -14.67
N LYS A 206 -16.83 5.30 -14.10
CA LYS A 206 -16.80 6.74 -13.85
C LYS A 206 -16.65 7.00 -12.35
N ILE A 207 -15.70 7.85 -11.99
CA ILE A 207 -15.33 8.18 -10.61
C ILE A 207 -15.41 9.69 -10.46
N THR A 208 -16.20 10.18 -9.50
CA THR A 208 -16.41 11.63 -9.33
C THR A 208 -16.44 12.05 -7.87
N ASP A 209 -16.00 13.28 -7.62
CA ASP A 209 -16.19 14.01 -6.36
C ASP A 209 -17.41 14.96 -6.39
N GLY A 210 -18.21 14.88 -7.46
CA GLY A 210 -19.36 15.74 -7.74
C GLY A 210 -19.05 16.97 -8.59
N LYS A 211 -17.77 17.30 -8.82
CA LYS A 211 -17.33 18.43 -9.67
C LYS A 211 -16.45 17.96 -10.82
N ASP A 212 -15.46 17.15 -10.50
CA ASP A 212 -14.52 16.58 -11.43
C ASP A 212 -14.81 15.08 -11.62
N GLU A 213 -14.39 14.54 -12.76
CA GLU A 213 -14.61 13.14 -13.11
C GLU A 213 -13.35 12.50 -13.69
N LEU A 214 -13.12 11.25 -13.30
CA LEU A 214 -12.20 10.31 -13.93
C LEU A 214 -13.00 9.20 -14.60
N THR A 215 -12.56 8.85 -15.81
CA THR A 215 -13.08 7.71 -16.57
C THR A 215 -11.98 6.65 -16.67
N ALA A 216 -12.32 5.40 -16.37
CA ALA A 216 -11.43 4.26 -16.47
C ALA A 216 -11.99 3.20 -17.42
N THR A 217 -11.18 2.76 -18.37
CA THR A 217 -11.50 1.66 -19.28
C THR A 217 -10.63 0.44 -18.98
N PHE A 218 -11.09 -0.73 -19.40
CA PHE A 218 -10.43 -2.01 -19.13
C PHE A 218 -10.13 -2.76 -20.43
N ASP A 219 -9.01 -3.47 -20.47
CA ASP A 219 -8.66 -4.35 -21.58
C ASP A 219 -9.44 -5.68 -21.53
N GLY A 220 -9.24 -6.52 -22.55
CA GLY A 220 -9.91 -7.83 -22.64
C GLY A 220 -9.57 -8.82 -21.51
N MET A 221 -8.60 -8.51 -20.66
CA MET A 221 -8.25 -9.28 -19.45
C MET A 221 -8.75 -8.60 -18.17
N GLY A 222 -9.55 -7.54 -18.27
CA GLY A 222 -10.08 -6.83 -17.12
C GLY A 222 -9.06 -5.93 -16.40
N ARG A 223 -7.92 -5.64 -17.03
CA ARG A 223 -6.90 -4.73 -16.47
C ARG A 223 -7.19 -3.31 -16.92
N VAL A 224 -6.89 -2.31 -16.09
CA VAL A 224 -7.03 -0.90 -16.49
C VAL A 224 -6.19 -0.61 -17.72
N ALA A 225 -6.85 -0.18 -18.81
CA ALA A 225 -6.24 0.20 -20.07
C ALA A 225 -5.99 1.70 -20.13
N THR A 226 -7.01 2.50 -19.79
CA THR A 226 -6.91 3.97 -19.67
C THR A 226 -7.53 4.46 -18.38
N LEU A 227 -6.99 5.54 -17.84
CA LEU A 227 -7.51 6.25 -16.68
C LEU A 227 -7.26 7.75 -16.91
N GLU A 228 -8.31 8.51 -17.21
CA GLU A 228 -8.20 9.89 -17.70
C GLU A 228 -9.39 10.77 -17.28
N GLY A 229 -9.21 12.10 -17.34
CA GLY A 229 -10.22 13.12 -16.98
C GLY A 229 -9.84 13.92 -15.72
N ILE A 230 -10.03 15.24 -15.72
CA ILE A 230 -9.82 16.14 -14.56
C ILE A 230 -10.62 17.48 -14.71
N ALA A 231 -11.75 17.48 -15.44
CA ALA A 231 -12.73 18.58 -15.45
C ALA A 231 -14.03 18.14 -16.15
N VAL A 232 -15.19 18.40 -15.52
CA VAL A 232 -16.50 18.31 -16.21
C VAL A 232 -16.81 19.68 -16.81
N PRO A 233 -17.10 19.81 -18.12
CA PRO A 233 -17.79 21.00 -18.62
C PRO A 233 -19.17 21.04 -17.96
N GLU A 234 -19.47 22.11 -17.24
CA GLU A 234 -20.78 22.33 -16.63
C GLU A 234 -21.88 22.09 -17.69
N PRO A 235 -22.87 21.22 -17.44
CA PRO A 235 -23.94 20.99 -18.41
C PRO A 235 -24.62 22.32 -18.69
N GLU A 236 -24.61 22.74 -19.96
CA GLU A 236 -25.17 24.03 -20.35
C GLU A 236 -26.60 24.15 -19.81
N PRO A 237 -26.91 25.21 -19.03
CA PRO A 237 -28.27 25.41 -18.58
C PRO A 237 -29.19 25.48 -19.80
N PRO A 238 -30.38 24.85 -19.75
CA PRO A 238 -31.28 24.78 -20.90
C PRO A 238 -31.47 26.18 -21.48
N ALA A 239 -31.17 26.30 -22.77
CA ALA A 239 -31.22 27.55 -23.50
C ALA A 239 -32.57 28.25 -23.23
N LYS A 240 -32.51 29.42 -22.58
CA LYS A 240 -33.71 30.24 -22.36
C LYS A 240 -34.33 30.53 -23.74
N PRO A 241 -35.65 30.34 -23.92
CA PRO A 241 -36.29 30.58 -25.19
C PRO A 241 -36.04 32.01 -25.64
N ALA A 242 -35.56 32.15 -26.89
CA ALA A 242 -35.19 33.41 -27.48
C ALA A 242 -36.35 34.42 -27.40
N LYS A 243 -36.15 35.49 -26.64
CA LYS A 243 -37.06 36.65 -26.67
C LYS A 243 -37.03 37.24 -28.08
N LYS A 244 -38.19 37.21 -28.74
CA LYS A 244 -38.43 37.90 -30.02
C LYS A 244 -37.99 39.37 -29.89
N LYS A 245 -37.04 39.79 -30.72
CA LYS A 245 -36.62 41.20 -30.84
C LYS A 245 -37.78 42.00 -31.44
N ALA A 246 -38.27 42.99 -30.71
CA ALA A 246 -39.08 44.07 -31.25
C ALA A 246 -38.16 45.13 -31.91
N PRO A 247 -38.65 45.87 -32.92
CA PRO A 247 -37.80 46.62 -33.83
C PRO A 247 -37.29 47.95 -33.27
N VAL A 248 -36.15 48.34 -33.84
CA VAL A 248 -35.33 49.53 -33.59
C VAL A 248 -36.10 50.85 -33.75
N LYS A 249 -35.91 51.78 -32.80
CA LYS A 249 -36.11 53.22 -33.03
C LYS A 249 -34.78 53.97 -32.88
N LYS A 250 -34.43 54.71 -33.93
CA LYS A 250 -33.33 55.69 -34.04
C LYS A 250 -33.59 56.95 -33.19
N LYS A 251 -32.51 57.52 -32.64
CA LYS A 251 -32.16 58.96 -32.42
C LYS A 251 -31.05 59.01 -31.36
N SER A 252 -30.11 59.93 -31.28
CA SER A 252 -29.45 60.92 -32.16
C SER A 252 -28.32 61.53 -31.30
N ALA A 253 -27.19 61.85 -31.93
CA ALA A 253 -26.02 62.64 -31.50
C ALA A 253 -26.04 63.47 -30.19
N ALA A 254 -24.91 63.45 -29.44
CA ALA A 254 -23.99 64.61 -29.28
C ALA A 254 -22.87 64.40 -28.22
N LYS A 255 -21.61 64.41 -28.69
CA LYS A 255 -20.46 65.27 -28.31
C LYS A 255 -20.19 65.62 -26.81
N LYS A 256 -19.02 65.19 -26.28
CA LYS A 256 -17.90 66.05 -25.78
C LYS A 256 -16.82 65.24 -25.01
N MET A 257 -15.56 65.38 -25.44
CA MET A 257 -14.33 65.24 -24.63
C MET A 257 -14.11 66.54 -23.79
N PRO A 258 -13.00 66.78 -23.04
CA PRO A 258 -11.83 65.94 -22.68
C PRO A 258 -11.38 66.05 -21.19
N ALA A 259 -10.36 65.27 -20.81
CA ALA A 259 -9.04 65.74 -20.32
C ALA A 259 -8.47 65.04 -19.07
N ALA A 260 -7.17 64.72 -19.19
CA ALA A 260 -6.12 64.75 -18.14
C ALA A 260 -6.18 63.69 -17.02
N LYS A 261 -5.09 63.18 -16.41
CA LYS A 261 -3.61 63.28 -16.53
C LYS A 261 -3.06 62.26 -15.49
N LYS A 262 -1.94 61.59 -15.80
CA LYS A 262 -0.78 61.21 -14.91
C LYS A 262 -1.07 60.35 -13.65
N ALA A 263 -0.18 59.54 -13.05
CA ALA A 263 1.22 59.17 -13.24
C ALA A 263 1.56 57.91 -12.38
N LYS A 264 2.59 57.17 -12.82
CA LYS A 264 3.70 56.46 -12.12
C LYS A 264 3.59 56.11 -10.61
N THR A 265 3.96 54.86 -10.27
CA THR A 265 5.19 54.38 -9.54
C THR A 265 4.98 52.89 -9.16
N ALA A 266 5.81 51.89 -9.47
CA ALA A 266 7.24 51.61 -9.25
C ALA A 266 7.63 51.23 -7.80
N ALA A 267 7.60 49.92 -7.55
CA ALA A 267 8.51 49.03 -6.79
C ALA A 267 9.28 49.50 -5.53
N LYS A 268 9.26 48.65 -4.49
CA LYS A 268 10.38 48.41 -3.57
C LYS A 268 10.34 46.96 -3.00
N PRO A 269 11.49 46.26 -2.89
CA PRO A 269 11.59 44.90 -2.35
C PRO A 269 11.96 44.86 -0.85
N MET A 270 11.63 43.75 -0.19
CA MET A 270 11.99 43.43 1.20
C MET A 270 13.27 42.55 1.29
N PRO A 271 14.03 42.62 2.41
CA PRO A 271 15.35 42.02 2.52
C PRO A 271 15.39 40.63 3.18
N ALA A 272 16.52 39.97 2.96
CA ALA A 272 16.91 38.62 3.34
C ALA A 272 17.10 38.38 4.85
N ALA A 273 16.81 37.14 5.30
CA ALA A 273 17.10 36.63 6.63
C ALA A 273 18.20 35.55 6.61
N LYS A 274 19.08 35.61 7.61
CA LYS A 274 20.29 34.80 7.83
C LYS A 274 20.00 33.45 8.51
N LYS A 275 20.85 32.46 8.18
CA LYS A 275 21.01 31.13 8.81
C LYS A 275 21.28 31.19 10.33
N PRO A 276 21.04 30.06 11.03
CA PRO A 276 22.04 29.57 11.98
C PRO A 276 22.39 28.08 11.86
N ALA A 277 23.55 27.74 12.41
CA ALA A 277 24.27 26.47 12.34
C ALA A 277 23.87 25.47 13.45
N LYS A 278 24.09 24.18 13.17
CA LYS A 278 24.23 23.02 14.11
C LYS A 278 25.74 22.81 14.39
N PRO A 279 26.23 22.02 15.39
CA PRO A 279 25.88 20.61 15.68
C PRO A 279 25.91 20.31 17.22
N ALA A 280 25.81 19.11 17.82
CA ALA A 280 26.19 17.74 17.47
C ALA A 280 25.49 16.71 18.37
N ALA A 281 25.34 15.47 17.88
CA ALA A 281 24.92 14.28 18.63
C ALA A 281 26.04 13.22 18.61
N LYS A 282 26.27 12.54 19.74
CA LYS A 282 27.14 11.36 19.86
C LYS A 282 26.34 10.10 19.48
N LYS A 283 26.89 9.29 18.57
CA LYS A 283 26.37 7.98 18.12
C LYS A 283 27.04 6.84 18.89
N ALA A 284 26.29 5.78 19.19
CA ALA A 284 26.82 4.43 19.41
C ALA A 284 26.20 3.51 18.34
N LYS A 285 27.04 2.80 17.58
CA LYS A 285 26.69 1.88 16.48
C LYS A 285 26.80 0.45 16.99
N VAL A 286 25.84 -0.42 16.68
CA VAL A 286 26.05 -1.87 16.63
C VAL A 286 25.80 -2.30 15.19
N ALA A 287 26.88 -2.56 14.45
CA ALA A 287 26.84 -3.12 13.11
C ALA A 287 27.04 -4.64 13.21
N ALA A 288 26.19 -5.41 12.53
CA ALA A 288 26.38 -6.84 12.35
C ALA A 288 27.65 -7.10 11.51
N LYS A 289 28.52 -8.00 11.98
CA LYS A 289 29.66 -8.55 11.22
C LYS A 289 29.38 -10.01 10.83
N PRO A 290 29.87 -10.47 9.66
CA PRO A 290 29.63 -11.81 9.16
C PRO A 290 30.53 -12.86 9.82
N VAL A 291 30.01 -14.09 9.94
CA VAL A 291 30.64 -15.26 10.57
C VAL A 291 31.53 -16.01 9.57
N ALA A 292 32.74 -16.37 10.00
CA ALA A 292 33.63 -17.27 9.26
C ALA A 292 33.13 -18.72 9.32
N ALA A 293 32.94 -19.35 8.16
CA ALA A 293 32.48 -20.71 8.00
C ALA A 293 33.52 -21.76 8.48
N LYS A 294 33.10 -22.67 9.37
CA LYS A 294 33.80 -23.93 9.64
C LYS A 294 33.14 -25.06 8.85
N LYS A 295 33.96 -25.73 8.04
CA LYS A 295 33.69 -26.90 7.19
C LYS A 295 33.37 -28.15 8.05
N PRO A 296 32.37 -28.99 7.72
CA PRO A 296 32.26 -30.33 8.28
C PRO A 296 32.95 -31.37 7.40
N ALA A 297 33.63 -32.31 8.05
CA ALA A 297 34.32 -33.46 7.46
C ALA A 297 33.33 -34.57 7.07
N ALA A 298 33.56 -35.18 5.89
CA ALA A 298 32.84 -36.35 5.40
C ALA A 298 33.35 -37.64 6.09
N LYS A 299 32.44 -38.53 6.48
CA LYS A 299 32.75 -39.92 6.85
C LYS A 299 31.93 -40.91 6.01
N ALA A 300 32.68 -41.59 5.15
CA ALA A 300 32.63 -42.96 4.64
C ALA A 300 31.29 -43.74 4.54
N ALA A 301 31.07 -44.22 3.32
CA ALA A 301 30.11 -45.23 2.89
C ALA A 301 30.44 -46.64 3.40
N GLY A 302 29.41 -47.40 3.77
CA GLY A 302 29.46 -48.84 4.03
C GLY A 302 28.63 -49.61 3.00
N ALA A 303 29.31 -50.38 2.15
CA ALA A 303 28.71 -51.23 1.13
C ALA A 303 28.08 -52.50 1.72
N LYS A 304 26.87 -52.88 1.28
CA LYS A 304 26.29 -54.23 1.46
C LYS A 304 26.20 -54.95 0.12
N LYS A 305 26.84 -56.13 0.06
CA LYS A 305 26.88 -57.09 -1.06
C LYS A 305 25.49 -57.73 -1.32
N PRO A 306 25.21 -58.17 -2.56
CA PRO A 306 23.99 -58.90 -2.89
C PRO A 306 24.14 -60.41 -2.63
N VAL A 307 23.05 -61.04 -2.18
CA VAL A 307 22.93 -62.48 -1.93
C VAL A 307 22.62 -63.22 -3.24
N LYS A 308 23.40 -64.26 -3.53
CA LYS A 308 23.24 -65.21 -4.64
C LYS A 308 21.98 -66.08 -4.46
N LYS A 309 21.10 -66.10 -5.46
CA LYS A 309 20.10 -67.17 -5.68
C LYS A 309 20.79 -68.42 -6.25
N LYS A 310 20.44 -69.59 -5.74
CA LYS A 310 20.81 -70.91 -6.27
C LYS A 310 19.52 -71.60 -6.76
N PRO A 311 19.50 -72.21 -7.96
CA PRO A 311 18.34 -72.97 -8.43
C PRO A 311 18.57 -74.49 -8.31
N ALA A 312 17.50 -75.22 -8.01
CA ALA A 312 17.22 -76.64 -8.30
C ALA A 312 15.94 -76.98 -7.52
N GLY A 313 14.94 -77.72 -8.00
CA GLY A 313 14.78 -78.52 -9.21
C GLY A 313 13.58 -79.44 -8.92
N LYS A 314 12.72 -79.67 -9.91
CA LYS A 314 11.62 -80.65 -9.87
C LYS A 314 12.17 -82.06 -9.70
N LYS A 315 11.57 -82.85 -8.81
CA LYS A 315 10.94 -84.15 -9.08
C LYS A 315 10.07 -84.53 -7.89
#